data_AF-A0A258CZG0-F1
#
_entry.id   AF-A0A258CZG0-F1
#
_cell.length_a   1.000
_cell.length_b   1.000
_cell.length_c   1.000
_cell.angle_alpha   90.00
_cell.angle_beta   90.00
_cell.angle_gamma   90.00
#
_symmetry.space_group_name_H-M   'P 1'
#
loop_
_entity.id
_entity.type
_entity.pdbx_description
1 polymer ?
#
loop_
_entity_poly.entity_id
_entity_poly.type
_entity_poly.pdbx_seq_one_letter_code
_entity_poly.pdbx_strand_id
1 'polypeptide(L)'
;MRILPLLSIFLAAVSLRAEYLLPPNARVAVIGDSITEQKIYSKYIETYLLACTGRSDIHVFQFGWSGERAGGFAARLENDLAVFNPNVATTCYGMNDASYRPYAPEIGAEYEKNMRLVVDGLKKVGVKVMAIGSPGGVDPDYFKKNVTGQDYNDNLSHLRDIAKKLAEENKQPFANVYDTMISALTKSKAALGKEYGPFGGDGFHPAPAGQLLMAQAFLKALGFDGDIGRITIDMKGPNTASTGHTVKGLQLGSVTLESTKWPFVFDADSSSAGSNRSILPFTSFNQDLNRFTLKVVNLGSAKAKVTWGTQSKEFSREQLEAGVNL
;
A
#
# COMPACT_ATOMS: atom_id res chain seq x y z
N MET A 1 16.63 -11.76 63.14
CA MET A 1 15.67 -11.71 62.01
C MET A 1 16.25 -10.79 60.95
N ARG A 2 16.71 -11.35 59.82
CA ARG A 2 17.23 -10.58 58.67
C ARG A 2 16.10 -10.40 57.66
N ILE A 3 15.77 -9.15 57.35
CA ILE A 3 14.78 -8.77 56.35
C ILE A 3 15.49 -8.74 54.99
N LEU A 4 15.08 -9.60 54.06
CA LEU A 4 15.53 -9.54 52.66
C LEU A 4 14.62 -8.57 51.88
N PRO A 5 15.15 -7.65 51.06
CA PRO A 5 14.33 -6.83 50.19
C PRO A 5 13.92 -7.63 48.94
N LEU A 6 12.62 -7.66 48.64
CA LEU A 6 12.09 -8.17 47.39
C LEU A 6 12.45 -7.19 46.26
N LEU A 7 13.26 -7.64 45.31
CA LEU A 7 13.59 -6.90 44.10
C LEU A 7 12.45 -7.11 43.08
N SER A 8 11.56 -6.12 42.93
CA SER A 8 10.54 -6.12 41.88
C SER A 8 11.18 -5.90 40.51
N ILE A 9 11.23 -6.94 39.70
CA ILE A 9 11.64 -6.87 38.29
C ILE A 9 10.48 -6.26 37.51
N PHE A 10 10.64 -5.01 37.07
CA PHE A 10 9.78 -4.42 36.06
C PHE A 10 10.05 -5.11 34.71
N LEU A 11 9.15 -6.01 34.29
CA LEU A 11 9.08 -6.40 32.88
C LEU A 11 8.63 -5.18 32.09
N ALA A 12 9.56 -4.49 31.44
CA ALA A 12 9.22 -3.56 30.38
C ALA A 12 8.55 -4.39 29.27
N ALA A 13 7.26 -4.14 29.02
CA ALA A 13 6.59 -4.65 27.83
C ALA A 13 7.32 -4.04 26.62
N VAL A 14 8.20 -4.82 26.01
CA VAL A 14 8.73 -4.51 24.68
C VAL A 14 7.54 -4.60 23.76
N SER A 15 6.95 -3.45 23.43
CA SER A 15 6.03 -3.37 22.31
C SER A 15 6.83 -3.82 21.09
N LEU A 16 6.53 -5.04 20.60
CA LEU A 16 6.96 -5.48 19.29
C LEU A 16 6.37 -4.47 18.31
N ARG A 17 7.16 -3.45 17.97
CA ARG A 17 6.83 -2.56 16.87
C ARG A 17 6.69 -3.46 15.65
N ALA A 18 5.58 -3.31 14.92
CA ALA A 18 5.57 -3.70 13.53
C ALA A 18 6.63 -2.84 12.84
N GLU A 19 7.85 -3.37 12.75
CA GLU A 19 8.95 -2.71 12.09
C GLU A 19 8.72 -2.91 10.59
N TYR A 20 8.06 -1.93 9.96
CA TYR A 20 8.02 -1.87 8.51
C TYR A 20 9.46 -1.83 7.98
N LEU A 21 9.69 -2.33 6.77
CA LEU A 21 11.04 -2.67 6.31
C LEU A 21 11.91 -1.47 5.94
N LEU A 22 11.41 -0.23 6.09
CA LEU A 22 12.13 0.97 5.68
C LEU A 22 13.15 1.42 6.75
N PRO A 23 14.45 1.45 6.44
CA PRO A 23 15.47 1.94 7.38
C PRO A 23 15.33 3.45 7.63
N PRO A 24 15.97 4.01 8.67
CA PRO A 24 16.16 5.46 8.80
C PRO A 24 16.79 6.07 7.53
N ASN A 25 16.37 7.27 7.16
CA ASN A 25 16.74 7.97 5.93
C ASN A 25 16.47 7.13 4.66
N ALA A 26 15.29 6.50 4.58
CA ALA A 26 14.96 5.63 3.45
C ALA A 26 14.94 6.43 2.14
N ARG A 27 15.56 5.86 1.11
CA ARG A 27 15.63 6.39 -0.26
C ARG A 27 15.00 5.34 -1.16
N VAL A 28 13.71 5.53 -1.44
CA VAL A 28 12.83 4.55 -2.08
C VAL A 28 12.76 4.84 -3.57
N ALA A 29 13.26 3.92 -4.39
CA ALA A 29 13.11 3.98 -5.84
C ALA A 29 11.88 3.19 -6.28
N VAL A 30 10.91 3.86 -6.92
CA VAL A 30 9.71 3.23 -7.48
C VAL A 30 9.91 3.01 -8.98
N ILE A 31 10.13 1.76 -9.37
CA ILE A 31 10.62 1.37 -10.69
C ILE A 31 9.56 0.56 -11.45
N GLY A 32 9.40 0.85 -12.75
CA GLY A 32 8.57 0.03 -13.63
C GLY A 32 8.42 0.63 -15.02
N ASP A 33 7.35 0.26 -15.70
CA ASP A 33 7.07 0.65 -17.10
C ASP A 33 6.19 1.92 -17.22
N SER A 34 5.38 2.00 -18.30
CA SER A 34 4.43 3.09 -18.55
C SER A 34 3.46 3.33 -17.40
N ILE A 35 3.01 2.28 -16.71
CA ILE A 35 2.07 2.43 -15.59
C ILE A 35 2.75 3.19 -14.44
N THR A 36 4.04 2.95 -14.26
CA THR A 36 4.85 3.66 -13.28
C THR A 36 5.09 5.10 -13.73
N GLU A 37 5.34 5.33 -15.03
CA GLU A 37 5.53 6.66 -15.61
C GLU A 37 4.32 7.60 -15.44
N GLN A 38 3.11 7.06 -15.26
CA GLN A 38 1.91 7.85 -14.92
C GLN A 38 2.02 8.57 -13.56
N LYS A 39 2.91 8.10 -12.67
CA LYS A 39 3.20 8.69 -11.34
C LYS A 39 1.97 8.74 -10.42
N ILE A 40 1.02 7.82 -10.55
CA ILE A 40 -0.19 7.81 -9.70
C ILE A 40 0.05 6.93 -8.47
N TYR A 41 0.28 5.62 -8.63
CA TYR A 41 0.52 4.72 -7.50
C TYR A 41 1.79 5.10 -6.73
N SER A 42 2.80 5.65 -7.41
CA SER A 42 4.03 6.13 -6.76
C SER A 42 3.75 7.32 -5.84
N LYS A 43 2.84 8.24 -6.23
CA LYS A 43 2.39 9.33 -5.36
C LYS A 43 1.60 8.80 -4.18
N TYR A 44 0.79 7.75 -4.36
CA TYR A 44 0.06 7.13 -3.25
C TYR A 44 1.01 6.45 -2.26
N ILE A 45 2.03 5.74 -2.74
CA ILE A 45 3.10 5.20 -1.89
C ILE A 45 3.77 6.37 -1.14
N GLU A 46 4.27 7.39 -1.82
CA GLU A 46 4.93 8.53 -1.18
C GLU A 46 4.04 9.24 -0.14
N THR A 47 2.78 9.47 -0.48
CA THR A 47 1.77 10.06 0.42
C THR A 47 1.65 9.24 1.68
N TYR A 48 1.54 7.92 1.55
CA TYR A 48 1.45 7.02 2.69
C TYR A 48 2.73 7.06 3.54
N LEU A 49 3.89 6.93 2.89
CA LEU A 49 5.18 6.90 3.56
C LEU A 49 5.44 8.17 4.37
N LEU A 50 5.05 9.34 3.86
CA LEU A 50 5.27 10.61 4.55
C LEU A 50 4.14 10.92 5.53
N ALA A 51 2.90 10.97 5.07
CA ALA A 51 1.77 11.47 5.86
C ALA A 51 1.26 10.42 6.86
N CYS A 52 1.13 9.16 6.47
CA CYS A 52 0.55 8.12 7.34
C CYS A 52 1.54 7.61 8.38
N THR A 53 2.83 7.53 8.02
CA THR A 53 3.87 7.13 9.00
C THR A 53 4.38 8.30 9.85
N GLY A 54 4.20 9.54 9.38
CA GLY A 54 4.73 10.75 10.00
C GLY A 54 6.24 10.92 9.85
N ARG A 55 6.87 10.19 8.93
CA ARG A 55 8.31 10.26 8.66
C ARG A 55 8.63 11.34 7.63
N SER A 56 9.53 12.23 8.01
CA SER A 56 10.06 13.30 7.14
C SER A 56 11.43 12.97 6.54
N ASP A 57 12.04 11.84 6.94
CA ASP A 57 13.36 11.41 6.51
C ASP A 57 13.33 10.47 5.28
N ILE A 58 12.14 10.19 4.74
CA ILE A 58 11.97 9.35 3.55
C ILE A 58 12.03 10.21 2.29
N HIS A 59 12.79 9.75 1.30
CA HIS A 59 12.81 10.32 -0.04
C HIS A 59 12.34 9.29 -1.05
N VAL A 60 11.43 9.68 -1.94
CA VAL A 60 10.90 8.81 -2.99
C VAL A 60 11.36 9.33 -4.36
N PHE A 61 11.81 8.41 -5.21
CA PHE A 61 12.25 8.69 -6.57
C PHE A 61 11.47 7.79 -7.52
N GLN A 62 11.12 8.30 -8.70
CA GLN A 62 10.31 7.57 -9.66
C GLN A 62 11.14 7.25 -10.91
N PHE A 63 11.11 5.99 -11.34
CA PHE A 63 11.89 5.43 -12.44
C PHE A 63 11.01 4.60 -13.38
N GLY A 64 9.93 5.22 -13.86
CA GLY A 64 9.03 4.62 -14.83
C GLY A 64 9.38 5.03 -16.25
N TRP A 65 9.32 4.09 -17.19
CA TRP A 65 9.60 4.35 -18.61
C TRP A 65 8.59 3.63 -19.50
N SER A 66 7.88 4.37 -20.36
CA SER A 66 6.85 3.81 -21.25
C SER A 66 7.37 2.75 -22.21
N GLY A 67 6.65 1.64 -22.27
CA GLY A 67 6.98 0.50 -23.14
C GLY A 67 8.19 -0.32 -22.68
N GLU A 68 8.81 0.04 -21.56
CA GLU A 68 9.97 -0.67 -21.02
C GLU A 68 9.60 -2.10 -20.58
N ARG A 69 10.56 -3.00 -20.76
CA ARG A 69 10.58 -4.37 -20.23
C ARG A 69 11.68 -4.47 -19.19
N ALA A 70 11.67 -5.50 -18.35
CA ALA A 70 12.66 -5.68 -17.29
C ALA A 70 14.12 -5.61 -17.82
N GLY A 71 14.37 -6.16 -19.02
CA GLY A 71 15.70 -6.14 -19.64
C GLY A 71 16.18 -4.74 -20.04
N GLY A 72 15.27 -3.84 -20.42
CA GLY A 72 15.60 -2.44 -20.70
C GLY A 72 16.09 -1.71 -19.46
N PHE A 73 15.37 -1.91 -18.34
CA PHE A 73 15.79 -1.35 -17.06
C PHE A 73 17.12 -1.93 -16.61
N ALA A 74 17.29 -3.25 -16.67
CA ALA A 74 18.54 -3.91 -16.30
C ALA A 74 19.76 -3.31 -17.03
N ALA A 75 19.61 -2.92 -18.30
CA ALA A 75 20.68 -2.32 -19.09
C ALA A 75 21.07 -0.89 -18.66
N ARG A 76 20.12 -0.10 -18.16
CA ARG A 76 20.35 1.31 -17.75
C ARG A 76 20.44 1.51 -16.24
N LEU A 77 20.11 0.50 -15.44
CA LEU A 77 19.94 0.58 -13.98
C LEU A 77 21.09 1.31 -13.30
N GLU A 78 22.34 0.86 -13.51
CA GLU A 78 23.48 1.43 -12.80
C GLU A 78 23.70 2.91 -13.15
N ASN A 79 23.58 3.27 -14.44
CA ASN A 79 23.75 4.65 -14.89
C ASN A 79 22.65 5.58 -14.34
N ASP A 80 21.40 5.13 -14.41
CA ASP A 80 20.25 6.00 -14.13
C ASP A 80 19.95 6.08 -12.64
N LEU A 81 20.20 5.00 -11.89
CA LEU A 81 19.76 4.86 -10.51
C LEU A 81 20.87 5.20 -9.50
N ALA A 82 22.13 4.88 -9.78
CA ALA A 82 23.19 4.92 -8.78
C ALA A 82 23.40 6.32 -8.19
N VAL A 83 23.28 7.39 -8.99
CA VAL A 83 23.44 8.78 -8.52
C VAL A 83 22.43 9.17 -7.42
N PHE A 84 21.28 8.49 -7.37
CA PHE A 84 20.26 8.73 -6.36
C PHE A 84 20.50 7.96 -5.06
N ASN A 85 21.48 7.05 -5.01
CA ASN A 85 21.84 6.26 -3.83
C ASN A 85 20.61 5.61 -3.13
N PRO A 86 19.74 4.87 -3.84
CA PRO A 86 18.60 4.23 -3.19
C PRO A 86 19.05 3.12 -2.25
N ASN A 87 18.34 2.97 -1.13
CA ASN A 87 18.53 1.85 -0.20
C ASN A 87 17.30 0.93 -0.11
N VAL A 88 16.18 1.36 -0.71
CA VAL A 88 14.94 0.60 -0.87
C VAL A 88 14.47 0.73 -2.32
N ALA A 89 13.91 -0.33 -2.90
CA ALA A 89 13.30 -0.28 -4.22
C ALA A 89 11.97 -1.04 -4.28
N THR A 90 11.10 -0.63 -5.19
CA THR A 90 9.97 -1.43 -5.67
C THR A 90 10.13 -1.68 -7.16
N THR A 91 9.82 -2.88 -7.65
CA THR A 91 9.87 -3.20 -9.10
C THR A 91 8.50 -3.63 -9.59
N CYS A 92 8.02 -3.10 -10.71
CA CYS A 92 6.74 -3.48 -11.33
C CYS A 92 6.92 -3.65 -12.84
N TYR A 93 7.34 -4.84 -13.27
CA TYR A 93 7.51 -5.23 -14.68
C TYR A 93 6.73 -6.51 -14.99
N GLY A 94 6.49 -6.76 -16.28
CA GLY A 94 5.76 -7.93 -16.76
C GLY A 94 4.68 -7.59 -17.78
N MET A 95 4.10 -6.38 -17.71
CA MET A 95 3.02 -5.97 -18.60
C MET A 95 3.45 -5.89 -20.07
N ASN A 96 4.69 -5.47 -20.35
CA ASN A 96 5.26 -5.47 -21.72
C ASN A 96 6.04 -6.76 -22.01
N ASP A 97 6.60 -7.39 -20.99
CA ASP A 97 7.38 -8.63 -21.09
C ASP A 97 6.51 -9.81 -21.55
N ALA A 98 5.25 -9.87 -21.13
CA ALA A 98 4.24 -10.80 -21.61
C ALA A 98 3.96 -10.70 -23.13
N SER A 99 4.50 -9.67 -23.80
CA SER A 99 4.62 -9.59 -25.25
C SER A 99 3.30 -9.63 -26.03
N TYR A 100 2.19 -9.24 -25.40
CA TYR A 100 0.85 -9.20 -26.02
C TYR A 100 0.44 -10.52 -26.71
N ARG A 101 0.82 -11.66 -26.13
CA ARG A 101 0.54 -13.02 -26.64
C ARG A 101 0.12 -13.94 -25.48
N PRO A 102 -0.50 -15.11 -25.77
CA PRO A 102 -0.66 -16.17 -24.76
C PRO A 102 0.68 -16.58 -24.16
N TYR A 103 0.66 -17.17 -22.97
CA TYR A 103 1.88 -17.63 -22.32
C TYR A 103 2.61 -18.65 -23.18
N ALA A 104 3.94 -18.52 -23.21
CA ALA A 104 4.84 -19.53 -23.73
C ALA A 104 6.08 -19.59 -22.83
N PRO A 105 6.70 -20.78 -22.61
CA PRO A 105 7.81 -20.94 -21.69
C PRO A 105 8.98 -19.97 -21.94
N GLU A 106 9.25 -19.61 -23.19
CA GLU A 106 10.30 -18.65 -23.56
C GLU A 106 10.01 -17.22 -23.08
N ILE A 107 8.73 -16.81 -22.98
CA ILE A 107 8.34 -15.51 -22.42
C ILE A 107 8.67 -15.49 -20.92
N GLY A 108 8.31 -16.56 -20.21
CA GLY A 108 8.63 -16.71 -18.79
C GLY A 108 10.14 -16.74 -18.54
N ALA A 109 10.89 -17.51 -19.34
CA ALA A 109 12.33 -17.64 -19.20
C ALA A 109 13.07 -16.30 -19.41
N GLU A 110 12.68 -15.52 -20.42
CA GLU A 110 13.29 -14.21 -20.68
C GLU A 110 12.92 -13.19 -19.60
N TYR A 111 11.67 -13.19 -19.12
CA TYR A 111 11.27 -12.35 -17.98
C TYR A 111 12.05 -12.71 -16.71
N GLU A 112 12.16 -13.99 -16.36
CA GLU A 112 12.89 -14.46 -15.17
C GLU A 112 14.36 -14.02 -15.24
N LYS A 113 15.02 -14.27 -16.36
CA LYS A 113 16.41 -13.87 -16.61
C LYS A 113 16.60 -12.37 -16.41
N ASN A 114 15.75 -11.55 -17.02
CA ASN A 114 15.88 -10.10 -16.94
C ASN A 114 15.57 -9.56 -15.54
N MET A 115 14.56 -10.09 -14.86
CA MET A 115 14.27 -9.72 -13.48
C MET A 115 15.39 -10.12 -12.52
N ARG A 116 16.09 -11.24 -12.74
CA ARG A 116 17.32 -11.56 -11.98
C ARG A 116 18.39 -10.48 -12.18
N LEU A 117 18.63 -10.04 -13.42
CA LEU A 117 19.58 -8.95 -13.69
C LEU A 117 19.17 -7.64 -12.99
N VAL A 118 17.87 -7.32 -12.96
CA VAL A 118 17.36 -6.17 -12.20
C VAL A 118 17.67 -6.32 -10.71
N VAL A 119 17.33 -7.45 -10.10
CA VAL A 119 17.56 -7.70 -8.67
C VAL A 119 19.06 -7.63 -8.32
N ASP A 120 19.92 -8.23 -9.13
CA ASP A 120 21.36 -8.21 -8.89
C ASP A 120 21.96 -6.82 -9.10
N GLY A 121 21.48 -6.07 -10.09
CA GLY A 121 21.85 -4.66 -10.29
C GLY A 121 21.43 -3.78 -9.11
N LEU A 122 20.21 -3.96 -8.57
CA LEU A 122 19.73 -3.25 -7.39
C LEU A 122 20.62 -3.50 -6.16
N LYS A 123 21.01 -4.76 -5.92
CA LYS A 123 21.98 -5.10 -4.86
C LYS A 123 23.32 -4.41 -5.08
N LYS A 124 23.83 -4.41 -6.31
CA LYS A 124 25.12 -3.79 -6.67
C LYS A 124 25.14 -2.29 -6.38
N VAL A 125 24.02 -1.58 -6.62
CA VAL A 125 23.90 -0.14 -6.33
C VAL A 125 23.51 0.17 -4.87
N GLY A 126 23.47 -0.84 -3.99
CA GLY A 126 23.32 -0.66 -2.55
C GLY A 126 21.89 -0.76 -2.01
N VAL A 127 20.91 -1.20 -2.82
CA VAL A 127 19.56 -1.47 -2.35
C VAL A 127 19.54 -2.72 -1.48
N LYS A 128 19.00 -2.59 -0.26
CA LYS A 128 18.94 -3.68 0.74
C LYS A 128 17.55 -4.31 0.83
N VAL A 129 16.51 -3.50 0.64
CA VAL A 129 15.11 -3.93 0.69
C VAL A 129 14.48 -3.72 -0.68
N MET A 130 13.91 -4.77 -1.24
CA MET A 130 13.30 -4.77 -2.57
C MET A 130 11.89 -5.35 -2.46
N ALA A 131 10.85 -4.54 -2.59
CA ALA A 131 9.51 -5.08 -2.80
C ALA A 131 9.39 -5.51 -4.28
N ILE A 132 9.62 -6.79 -4.55
CA ILE A 132 9.52 -7.35 -5.89
C ILE A 132 8.05 -7.49 -6.24
N GLY A 133 7.56 -6.62 -7.11
CA GLY A 133 6.17 -6.65 -7.58
C GLY A 133 5.98 -7.56 -8.78
N SER A 134 4.86 -8.28 -8.77
CA SER A 134 4.32 -8.89 -9.99
C SER A 134 3.86 -7.81 -10.98
N PRO A 135 3.62 -8.14 -12.27
CA PRO A 135 2.79 -7.28 -13.09
C PRO A 135 1.40 -7.09 -12.47
N GLY A 136 0.69 -6.06 -12.94
CA GLY A 136 -0.76 -5.96 -12.76
C GLY A 136 -1.51 -6.94 -13.65
N GLY A 137 -2.81 -6.71 -13.83
CA GLY A 137 -3.64 -7.44 -14.79
C GLY A 137 -4.22 -6.51 -15.85
N VAL A 138 -4.89 -7.08 -16.83
CA VAL A 138 -5.72 -6.35 -17.80
C VAL A 138 -7.21 -6.55 -17.53
N ASP A 139 -8.01 -5.57 -17.90
CA ASP A 139 -9.47 -5.70 -17.92
C ASP A 139 -9.89 -6.37 -19.23
N PRO A 140 -10.43 -7.61 -19.20
CA PRO A 140 -10.72 -8.35 -20.41
C PRO A 140 -11.86 -7.75 -21.25
N ASP A 141 -12.74 -6.93 -20.66
CA ASP A 141 -13.78 -6.28 -21.44
C ASP A 141 -13.19 -5.14 -22.30
N TYR A 142 -12.15 -4.46 -21.82
CA TYR A 142 -11.57 -3.25 -22.43
C TYR A 142 -10.29 -3.50 -23.21
N PHE A 143 -9.50 -4.48 -22.80
CA PHE A 143 -8.23 -4.80 -23.43
C PHE A 143 -8.42 -5.32 -24.85
N LYS A 144 -7.93 -4.58 -25.85
CA LYS A 144 -7.97 -4.94 -27.27
C LYS A 144 -6.56 -4.97 -27.86
N LYS A 145 -6.02 -6.18 -28.00
CA LYS A 145 -4.75 -6.49 -28.69
C LYS A 145 -4.92 -7.78 -29.50
N ASN A 146 -3.81 -8.32 -30.03
CA ASN A 146 -3.79 -9.57 -30.80
C ASN A 146 -3.95 -10.85 -29.93
N VAL A 147 -4.34 -10.70 -28.67
CA VAL A 147 -4.59 -11.77 -27.69
C VAL A 147 -5.80 -11.37 -26.85
N THR A 148 -6.60 -12.34 -26.40
CA THR A 148 -7.73 -12.05 -25.52
C THR A 148 -7.25 -11.55 -24.16
N GLY A 149 -8.06 -10.76 -23.46
CA GLY A 149 -7.69 -10.31 -22.11
C GLY A 149 -7.58 -11.47 -21.11
N GLN A 150 -8.33 -12.55 -21.31
CA GLN A 150 -8.25 -13.78 -20.52
C GLN A 150 -6.90 -14.47 -20.73
N ASP A 151 -6.51 -14.74 -21.97
CA ASP A 151 -5.23 -15.41 -22.27
C ASP A 151 -4.03 -14.51 -21.88
N TYR A 152 -4.20 -13.20 -21.93
CA TYR A 152 -3.17 -12.28 -21.48
C TYR A 152 -3.03 -12.26 -19.96
N ASN A 153 -4.15 -12.26 -19.22
CA ASN A 153 -4.12 -12.40 -17.77
C ASN A 153 -3.53 -13.74 -17.33
N ASP A 154 -3.82 -14.83 -18.05
CA ASP A 154 -3.17 -16.12 -17.82
C ASP A 154 -1.63 -16.02 -17.92
N ASN A 155 -1.13 -15.38 -18.98
CA ASN A 155 0.30 -15.08 -19.13
C ASN A 155 0.85 -14.23 -17.98
N LEU A 156 0.19 -13.11 -17.65
CA LEU A 156 0.60 -12.26 -16.53
C LEU A 156 0.60 -13.01 -15.19
N SER A 157 -0.29 -13.99 -15.02
CA SER A 157 -0.36 -14.83 -13.82
C SER A 157 0.86 -15.76 -13.69
N HIS A 158 1.39 -16.28 -14.80
CA HIS A 158 2.65 -17.01 -14.82
C HIS A 158 3.84 -16.10 -14.50
N LEU A 159 3.86 -14.87 -15.03
CA LEU A 159 4.91 -13.90 -14.68
C LEU A 159 4.83 -13.46 -13.21
N ARG A 160 3.62 -13.38 -12.63
CA ARG A 160 3.39 -13.18 -11.19
C ARG A 160 4.02 -14.29 -10.36
N ASP A 161 3.90 -15.54 -10.77
CA ASP A 161 4.52 -16.68 -10.07
C ASP A 161 6.04 -16.64 -10.16
N ILE A 162 6.60 -16.23 -11.30
CA ILE A 162 8.04 -16.02 -11.46
C ILE A 162 8.53 -14.89 -10.55
N ALA A 163 7.84 -13.75 -10.50
CA ALA A 163 8.19 -12.64 -9.61
C ALA A 163 8.17 -13.06 -8.14
N LYS A 164 7.17 -13.86 -7.74
CA LYS A 164 7.09 -14.45 -6.39
C LYS A 164 8.28 -15.37 -6.09
N LYS A 165 8.59 -16.29 -7.00
CA LYS A 165 9.78 -17.17 -6.90
C LYS A 165 11.05 -16.35 -6.70
N LEU A 166 11.26 -15.30 -7.51
CA LEU A 166 12.43 -14.44 -7.39
C LEU A 166 12.49 -13.69 -6.06
N ALA A 167 11.35 -13.23 -5.53
CA ALA A 167 11.28 -12.64 -4.20
C ALA A 167 11.71 -13.63 -3.10
N GLU A 168 11.18 -14.85 -3.13
CA GLU A 168 11.50 -15.91 -2.17
C GLU A 168 12.97 -16.32 -2.23
N GLU A 169 13.52 -16.57 -3.41
CA GLU A 169 14.93 -16.91 -3.61
C GLU A 169 15.89 -15.84 -3.08
N ASN A 170 15.51 -14.56 -3.23
CA ASN A 170 16.32 -13.43 -2.78
C ASN A 170 16.02 -13.00 -1.33
N LYS A 171 15.08 -13.68 -0.65
CA LYS A 171 14.60 -13.33 0.70
C LYS A 171 14.11 -11.89 0.79
N GLN A 172 13.42 -11.47 -0.26
CA GLN A 172 12.86 -10.14 -0.41
C GLN A 172 11.34 -10.19 -0.35
N PRO A 173 10.67 -9.11 0.06
CA PRO A 173 9.22 -9.05 0.03
C PRO A 173 8.64 -9.17 -1.37
N PHE A 174 7.53 -9.90 -1.48
CA PHE A 174 6.75 -9.99 -2.71
C PHE A 174 5.53 -9.07 -2.64
N ALA A 175 5.41 -8.16 -3.61
CA ALA A 175 4.21 -7.36 -3.81
C ALA A 175 3.30 -8.02 -4.85
N ASN A 176 2.23 -8.65 -4.38
CA ASN A 176 1.28 -9.34 -5.24
C ASN A 176 0.28 -8.37 -5.88
N VAL A 177 0.76 -7.59 -6.84
CA VAL A 177 -0.04 -6.58 -7.55
C VAL A 177 -1.16 -7.24 -8.36
N TYR A 178 -0.86 -8.34 -9.05
CA TYR A 178 -1.78 -9.05 -9.93
C TYR A 178 -3.04 -9.50 -9.18
N ASP A 179 -2.91 -10.31 -8.12
CA ASP A 179 -4.09 -10.83 -7.40
C ASP A 179 -4.87 -9.72 -6.72
N THR A 180 -4.18 -8.71 -6.19
CA THR A 180 -4.82 -7.54 -5.56
C THR A 180 -5.71 -6.82 -6.57
N MET A 181 -5.19 -6.61 -7.78
CA MET A 181 -5.91 -5.96 -8.87
C MET A 181 -7.06 -6.82 -9.42
N ILE A 182 -6.80 -8.09 -9.76
CA ILE A 182 -7.81 -8.99 -10.35
C ILE A 182 -8.96 -9.25 -9.38
N SER A 183 -8.68 -9.50 -8.09
CA SER A 183 -9.73 -9.68 -7.08
C SER A 183 -10.65 -8.46 -7.01
N ALA A 184 -10.09 -7.25 -6.96
CA ALA A 184 -10.89 -6.03 -6.88
C ALA A 184 -11.67 -5.77 -8.18
N LEU A 185 -11.06 -5.99 -9.36
CA LEU A 185 -11.74 -5.87 -10.65
C LEU A 185 -12.96 -6.79 -10.74
N THR A 186 -12.80 -8.06 -10.37
CA THR A 186 -13.91 -9.04 -10.38
C THR A 186 -15.05 -8.58 -9.47
N LYS A 187 -14.72 -8.17 -8.23
CA LYS A 187 -15.72 -7.69 -7.26
C LYS A 187 -16.40 -6.41 -7.71
N SER A 188 -15.64 -5.45 -8.24
CA SER A 188 -16.18 -4.17 -8.67
C SER A 188 -17.06 -4.31 -9.91
N LYS A 189 -16.69 -5.14 -10.89
CA LYS A 189 -17.54 -5.37 -12.07
C LYS A 189 -18.82 -6.14 -11.73
N ALA A 190 -18.75 -7.09 -10.80
CA ALA A 190 -19.95 -7.77 -10.31
C ALA A 190 -20.95 -6.80 -9.67
N ALA A 191 -20.47 -5.76 -8.98
CA ALA A 191 -21.31 -4.79 -8.30
C ALA A 191 -21.72 -3.58 -9.14
N LEU A 192 -20.84 -3.08 -10.02
CA LEU A 192 -20.99 -1.81 -10.74
C LEU A 192 -21.20 -1.98 -12.25
N GLY A 193 -21.12 -3.21 -12.75
CA GLY A 193 -21.23 -3.51 -14.18
C GLY A 193 -19.90 -3.40 -14.93
N LYS A 194 -19.92 -3.83 -16.20
CA LYS A 194 -18.73 -3.94 -17.05
C LYS A 194 -18.11 -2.59 -17.42
N GLU A 195 -18.90 -1.52 -17.39
CA GLU A 195 -18.48 -0.15 -17.74
C GLU A 195 -17.61 0.53 -16.67
N TYR A 196 -17.60 -0.01 -15.43
CA TYR A 196 -16.68 0.46 -14.42
C TYR A 196 -15.27 -0.06 -14.74
N GLY A 197 -14.40 0.84 -15.23
CA GLY A 197 -13.06 0.52 -15.71
C GLY A 197 -11.94 1.00 -14.77
N PRO A 198 -11.68 0.33 -13.63
CA PRO A 198 -10.60 0.71 -12.73
C PRO A 198 -9.21 0.51 -13.36
N PHE A 199 -9.13 -0.28 -14.43
CA PHE A 199 -7.88 -0.52 -15.18
C PHE A 199 -7.71 0.44 -16.37
N GLY A 200 -8.46 1.55 -16.38
CA GLY A 200 -8.37 2.59 -17.41
C GLY A 200 -9.11 2.22 -18.70
N GLY A 201 -9.27 3.19 -19.59
CA GLY A 201 -10.10 3.05 -20.80
C GLY A 201 -9.56 2.05 -21.85
N ASP A 202 -8.30 1.67 -21.76
CA ASP A 202 -7.69 0.63 -22.61
C ASP A 202 -7.59 -0.74 -21.92
N GLY A 203 -8.04 -0.83 -20.66
CA GLY A 203 -7.93 -2.01 -19.83
C GLY A 203 -6.50 -2.43 -19.50
N PHE A 204 -5.50 -1.58 -19.73
CA PHE A 204 -4.08 -1.88 -19.54
C PHE A 204 -3.39 -0.88 -18.59
N HIS A 205 -3.73 0.41 -18.70
CA HIS A 205 -3.15 1.48 -17.88
C HIS A 205 -4.12 1.91 -16.78
N PRO A 206 -3.93 1.46 -15.53
CA PRO A 206 -4.95 1.63 -14.50
C PRO A 206 -5.28 3.09 -14.19
N ALA A 207 -6.57 3.35 -14.00
CA ALA A 207 -7.07 4.61 -13.50
C ALA A 207 -6.69 4.79 -12.01
N PRO A 208 -6.86 5.99 -11.41
CA PRO A 208 -6.64 6.22 -9.99
C PRO A 208 -7.20 5.15 -9.04
N ALA A 209 -8.40 4.62 -9.32
CA ALA A 209 -8.97 3.48 -8.60
C ALA A 209 -8.07 2.23 -8.64
N GLY A 210 -7.62 1.80 -9.82
CA GLY A 210 -6.74 0.64 -9.96
C GLY A 210 -5.32 0.89 -9.43
N GLN A 211 -4.82 2.12 -9.57
CA GLN A 211 -3.50 2.53 -9.05
C GLN A 211 -3.46 2.50 -7.50
N LEU A 212 -4.59 2.70 -6.81
CA LEU A 212 -4.66 2.52 -5.35
C LEU A 212 -4.41 1.06 -4.94
N LEU A 213 -4.89 0.09 -5.73
CA LEU A 213 -4.67 -1.34 -5.49
C LEU A 213 -3.20 -1.72 -5.66
N MET A 214 -2.52 -1.10 -6.62
CA MET A 214 -1.07 -1.27 -6.80
C MET A 214 -0.32 -0.75 -5.57
N ALA A 215 -0.64 0.47 -5.12
CA ALA A 215 -0.05 1.04 -3.91
C ALA A 215 -0.30 0.15 -2.68
N GLN A 216 -1.51 -0.39 -2.54
CA GLN A 216 -1.85 -1.34 -1.47
C GLN A 216 -0.93 -2.56 -1.45
N ALA A 217 -0.71 -3.19 -2.60
CA ALA A 217 0.13 -4.37 -2.71
C ALA A 217 1.58 -4.08 -2.28
N PHE A 218 2.14 -2.95 -2.73
CA PHE A 218 3.49 -2.54 -2.35
C PHE A 218 3.60 -2.16 -0.87
N LEU A 219 2.65 -1.39 -0.33
CA LEU A 219 2.66 -1.01 1.08
C LEU A 219 2.56 -2.23 2.01
N LYS A 220 1.72 -3.21 1.66
CA LYS A 220 1.66 -4.48 2.41
C LYS A 220 2.97 -5.27 2.32
N ALA A 221 3.59 -5.35 1.13
CA ALA A 221 4.87 -6.01 0.96
C ALA A 221 5.99 -5.34 1.78
N LEU A 222 5.96 -4.01 1.90
CA LEU A 222 6.90 -3.26 2.73
C LEU A 222 6.64 -3.39 4.25
N GLY A 223 5.63 -4.16 4.65
CA GLY A 223 5.36 -4.48 6.04
C GLY A 223 4.54 -3.43 6.79
N PHE A 224 3.85 -2.53 6.10
CA PHE A 224 2.95 -1.58 6.75
C PHE A 224 1.69 -2.29 7.24
N ASP A 225 1.36 -2.05 8.50
CA ASP A 225 0.23 -2.69 9.18
C ASP A 225 -1.01 -1.80 9.25
N GLY A 226 -0.91 -0.52 8.91
CA GLY A 226 -2.03 0.42 8.90
C GLY A 226 -2.49 0.97 10.24
N ASP A 227 -1.75 0.76 11.33
CA ASP A 227 -2.04 1.42 12.62
C ASP A 227 -1.55 2.88 12.58
N ILE A 228 -2.37 3.74 11.96
CA ILE A 228 -2.06 5.17 11.84
C ILE A 228 -2.19 5.83 13.20
N GLY A 229 -3.28 5.55 13.90
CA GLY A 229 -3.43 5.96 15.28
C GLY A 229 -4.75 5.60 15.93
N ARG A 230 -4.81 5.85 17.23
CA ARG A 230 -5.95 5.57 18.08
C ARG A 230 -6.16 6.71 19.06
N ILE A 231 -7.38 7.21 19.11
CA ILE A 231 -7.85 8.24 20.04
C ILE A 231 -8.81 7.56 21.00
N THR A 232 -8.59 7.71 22.30
CA THR A 232 -9.52 7.21 23.32
C THR A 232 -10.12 8.39 24.09
N ILE A 233 -11.43 8.55 23.99
CA ILE A 233 -12.19 9.48 24.83
C ILE A 233 -12.76 8.70 26.01
N ASP A 234 -12.40 9.09 27.23
CA ASP A 234 -12.94 8.51 28.44
C ASP A 234 -13.94 9.48 29.07
N MET A 235 -15.22 9.08 29.14
CA MET A 235 -16.27 9.92 29.72
C MET A 235 -16.16 10.09 31.25
N LYS A 236 -15.23 9.37 31.89
CA LYS A 236 -14.96 9.44 33.35
C LYS A 236 -13.48 9.68 33.67
N GLY A 237 -12.63 9.88 32.66
CA GLY A 237 -11.18 9.91 32.82
C GLY A 237 -10.49 10.80 31.80
N PRO A 238 -9.15 10.81 31.78
CA PRO A 238 -8.40 11.57 30.79
C PRO A 238 -8.47 10.92 29.41
N ASN A 239 -8.59 11.75 28.37
CA ASN A 239 -8.47 11.31 26.98
C ASN A 239 -7.01 10.93 26.68
N THR A 240 -6.81 9.92 25.83
CA THR A 240 -5.47 9.49 25.41
C THR A 240 -5.38 9.34 23.89
N ALA A 241 -4.17 9.39 23.35
CA ALA A 241 -3.93 9.09 21.94
C ALA A 241 -2.63 8.27 21.77
N SER A 242 -2.56 7.49 20.69
CA SER A 242 -1.38 6.70 20.35
C SER A 242 -0.20 7.57 19.91
N THR A 243 0.99 6.97 19.82
CA THR A 243 2.20 7.63 19.32
C THR A 243 1.98 8.35 17.99
N GLY A 244 2.45 9.59 17.91
CA GLY A 244 2.26 10.46 16.76
C GLY A 244 1.11 11.46 16.94
N HIS A 245 0.34 11.35 18.01
CA HIS A 245 -0.80 12.22 18.32
C HIS A 245 -0.72 12.73 19.76
N THR A 246 -1.02 14.01 19.94
CA THR A 246 -1.08 14.67 21.26
C THR A 246 -2.49 15.20 21.48
N VAL A 247 -3.12 14.78 22.57
CA VAL A 247 -4.38 15.36 23.04
C VAL A 247 -4.12 16.77 23.57
N LYS A 248 -4.89 17.73 23.06
CA LYS A 248 -4.90 19.13 23.49
C LYS A 248 -6.24 19.43 24.14
N GLY A 249 -6.19 20.14 25.28
CA GLY A 249 -7.37 20.52 26.05
C GLY A 249 -7.92 19.41 26.95
N LEU A 250 -8.85 19.79 27.82
CA LEU A 250 -9.44 18.94 28.87
C LEU A 250 -10.98 18.91 28.82
N GLN A 251 -11.57 19.23 27.66
CA GLN A 251 -13.02 19.31 27.55
C GLN A 251 -13.64 17.91 27.55
N LEU A 252 -14.57 17.66 28.48
CA LEU A 252 -15.30 16.41 28.52
C LEU A 252 -16.13 16.24 27.23
N GLY A 253 -16.06 15.05 26.62
CA GLY A 253 -16.81 14.74 25.39
C GLY A 253 -16.30 15.40 24.12
N SER A 254 -15.14 16.07 24.16
CA SER A 254 -14.47 16.64 22.98
C SER A 254 -12.97 16.42 23.06
N VAL A 255 -12.31 16.32 21.91
CA VAL A 255 -10.85 16.17 21.85
C VAL A 255 -10.31 17.03 20.72
N THR A 256 -9.32 17.86 21.03
CA THR A 256 -8.48 18.51 20.02
C THR A 256 -7.17 17.73 19.91
N LEU A 257 -6.69 17.47 18.70
CA LEU A 257 -5.51 16.67 18.46
C LEU A 257 -4.48 17.44 17.65
N GLU A 258 -3.23 17.38 18.09
CA GLU A 258 -2.08 17.72 17.27
C GLU A 258 -1.45 16.41 16.78
N SER A 259 -1.31 16.24 15.46
CA SER A 259 -0.91 14.97 14.86
C SER A 259 0.25 15.14 13.89
N THR A 260 1.19 14.21 13.97
CA THR A 260 2.30 14.03 13.01
C THR A 260 2.01 12.93 11.99
N LYS A 261 0.99 12.11 12.25
CA LYS A 261 0.47 11.09 11.36
C LYS A 261 -0.95 11.43 10.91
N TRP A 262 -1.26 11.17 9.66
CA TRP A 262 -2.55 11.49 9.05
C TRP A 262 -3.15 10.25 8.38
N PRO A 263 -4.47 10.03 8.47
CA PRO A 263 -5.11 9.01 7.65
C PRO A 263 -4.85 9.29 6.17
N PHE A 264 -4.71 8.24 5.38
CA PHE A 264 -4.70 8.36 3.93
C PHE A 264 -6.06 8.92 3.49
N VAL A 265 -6.02 10.06 2.80
CA VAL A 265 -7.23 10.76 2.36
C VAL A 265 -7.49 10.40 0.90
N PHE A 266 -8.75 10.13 0.60
CA PHE A 266 -9.21 9.75 -0.73
C PHE A 266 -9.90 10.91 -1.44
N ASP A 267 -9.96 10.83 -2.77
CA ASP A 267 -10.69 11.76 -3.61
C ASP A 267 -12.19 11.81 -3.22
N ALA A 268 -12.86 12.93 -3.49
CA ALA A 268 -14.24 13.12 -3.05
C ALA A 268 -15.25 12.19 -3.75
N ASP A 269 -15.07 11.97 -5.06
CA ASP A 269 -15.98 11.20 -5.90
C ASP A 269 -15.93 9.71 -5.54
N SER A 270 -17.06 9.12 -5.16
CA SER A 270 -17.13 7.72 -4.74
C SER A 270 -17.53 6.73 -5.84
N SER A 271 -17.77 7.17 -7.07
CA SER A 271 -18.26 6.32 -8.16
C SER A 271 -17.34 6.27 -9.37
N SER A 272 -16.59 7.34 -9.67
CA SER A 272 -15.69 7.36 -10.82
C SER A 272 -14.43 6.53 -10.60
N ALA A 273 -14.06 5.71 -11.60
CA ALA A 273 -12.75 5.03 -11.63
C ALA A 273 -11.57 6.03 -11.71
N GLY A 274 -11.84 7.27 -12.13
CA GLY A 274 -10.94 8.42 -12.06
C GLY A 274 -10.65 8.91 -10.64
N SER A 275 -11.30 8.35 -9.63
CA SER A 275 -11.10 8.63 -8.21
C SER A 275 -10.56 7.39 -7.51
N ASN A 276 -9.57 7.57 -6.63
CA ASN A 276 -9.06 6.46 -5.82
C ASN A 276 -10.07 5.95 -4.77
N ARG A 277 -11.11 6.73 -4.45
CA ARG A 277 -12.13 6.36 -3.45
C ARG A 277 -13.08 5.28 -3.93
N SER A 278 -13.37 5.23 -5.24
CA SER A 278 -14.43 4.37 -5.78
C SER A 278 -14.15 2.87 -5.63
N ILE A 279 -12.88 2.47 -5.49
CA ILE A 279 -12.48 1.06 -5.36
C ILE A 279 -12.57 0.53 -3.92
N LEU A 280 -12.67 1.40 -2.93
CA LEU A 280 -12.57 1.04 -1.51
C LEU A 280 -13.55 -0.05 -1.05
N PRO A 281 -14.80 -0.13 -1.53
CA PRO A 281 -15.70 -1.21 -1.16
C PRO A 281 -15.24 -2.61 -1.61
N PHE A 282 -14.30 -2.69 -2.56
CA PHE A 282 -13.88 -3.94 -3.21
C PHE A 282 -12.47 -4.38 -2.80
N THR A 283 -11.87 -3.68 -1.83
CA THR A 283 -10.55 -3.99 -1.30
C THR A 283 -10.49 -3.83 0.22
N SER A 284 -9.41 -4.30 0.84
CA SER A 284 -9.12 -4.20 2.27
C SER A 284 -8.26 -2.98 2.63
N PHE A 285 -8.07 -1.99 1.75
CA PHE A 285 -7.14 -0.87 1.99
C PHE A 285 -7.35 -0.19 3.34
N ASN A 286 -8.60 0.15 3.69
CA ASN A 286 -8.87 0.81 4.97
C ASN A 286 -8.61 -0.11 6.17
N GLN A 287 -8.95 -1.39 6.04
CA GLN A 287 -8.75 -2.39 7.09
C GLN A 287 -7.27 -2.71 7.28
N ASP A 288 -6.47 -2.73 6.22
CA ASP A 288 -5.09 -3.18 6.25
C ASP A 288 -4.09 -2.04 6.43
N LEU A 289 -4.39 -0.84 5.92
CA LEU A 289 -3.41 0.23 5.79
C LEU A 289 -3.87 1.57 6.39
N ASN A 290 -5.15 1.80 6.65
CA ASN A 290 -5.66 3.13 6.95
C ASN A 290 -6.58 3.17 8.18
N ARG A 291 -6.09 2.71 9.34
CA ARG A 291 -6.86 2.72 10.59
C ARG A 291 -6.46 3.89 11.47
N PHE A 292 -7.33 4.90 11.53
CA PHE A 292 -7.28 6.01 12.47
C PHE A 292 -8.52 5.96 13.37
N THR A 293 -8.40 5.28 14.51
CA THR A 293 -9.55 4.77 15.25
C THR A 293 -9.95 5.66 16.41
N LEU A 294 -11.24 5.98 16.54
CA LEU A 294 -11.83 6.54 17.74
C LEU A 294 -12.40 5.43 18.62
N LYS A 295 -11.98 5.39 19.88
CA LYS A 295 -12.58 4.59 20.94
C LYS A 295 -13.21 5.53 21.98
N VAL A 296 -14.44 5.24 22.40
CA VAL A 296 -15.08 5.95 23.51
C VAL A 296 -15.41 4.93 24.59
N VAL A 297 -15.00 5.21 25.82
CA VAL A 297 -15.27 4.34 26.98
C VAL A 297 -16.09 5.09 28.03
N ASN A 298 -16.77 4.32 28.88
CA ASN A 298 -17.61 4.84 29.96
C ASN A 298 -18.78 5.71 29.48
N LEU A 299 -19.23 5.54 28.23
CA LEU A 299 -20.36 6.29 27.68
C LEU A 299 -21.66 5.94 28.42
N GLY A 300 -22.31 6.95 29.02
CA GLY A 300 -23.54 6.74 29.80
C GLY A 300 -24.79 6.44 28.96
N SER A 301 -24.83 6.86 27.69
CA SER A 301 -25.94 6.66 26.75
C SER A 301 -25.75 5.42 25.88
N ALA A 302 -26.83 4.88 25.31
CA ALA A 302 -26.76 3.72 24.41
C ALA A 302 -26.11 4.05 23.04
N LYS A 303 -26.07 5.34 22.69
CA LYS A 303 -25.52 5.86 21.44
C LYS A 303 -24.95 7.25 21.64
N ALA A 304 -24.05 7.65 20.75
CA ALA A 304 -23.54 9.02 20.70
C ALA A 304 -23.37 9.48 19.25
N LYS A 305 -23.57 10.79 19.05
CA LYS A 305 -23.24 11.47 17.81
C LYS A 305 -21.78 11.91 17.86
N VAL A 306 -20.95 11.36 16.98
CA VAL A 306 -19.56 11.80 16.80
C VAL A 306 -19.54 12.86 15.70
N THR A 307 -18.85 13.97 15.95
CA THR A 307 -18.75 15.13 15.03
C THR A 307 -17.27 15.42 14.75
N TRP A 308 -16.92 15.63 13.48
CA TRP A 308 -15.59 16.02 13.03
C TRP A 308 -15.71 17.06 11.92
N GLY A 309 -15.13 18.24 12.12
CA GLY A 309 -15.38 19.38 11.25
C GLY A 309 -16.88 19.68 11.12
N THR A 310 -17.40 19.65 9.90
CA THR A 310 -18.83 19.85 9.59
C THR A 310 -19.61 18.54 9.49
N GLN A 311 -18.95 17.39 9.61
CA GLN A 311 -19.54 16.07 9.43
C GLN A 311 -19.94 15.45 10.77
N SER A 312 -20.92 14.56 10.75
CA SER A 312 -21.30 13.80 11.94
C SER A 312 -21.97 12.48 11.61
N LYS A 313 -21.84 11.51 12.52
CA LYS A 313 -22.47 10.19 12.42
C LYS A 313 -22.83 9.67 13.80
N GLU A 314 -23.95 8.95 13.89
CA GLU A 314 -24.37 8.28 15.13
C GLU A 314 -23.79 6.87 15.19
N PHE A 315 -23.30 6.49 16.36
CA PHE A 315 -22.76 5.17 16.65
C PHE A 315 -23.35 4.64 17.95
N SER A 316 -23.52 3.32 18.05
CA SER A 316 -23.86 2.68 19.31
C SER A 316 -22.68 2.74 20.29
N ARG A 317 -22.97 2.57 21.58
CA ARG A 317 -21.94 2.44 22.61
C ARG A 317 -20.96 1.32 22.27
N GLU A 318 -21.47 0.16 21.86
CA GLU A 318 -20.69 -1.03 21.57
C GLU A 318 -19.72 -0.79 20.40
N GLN A 319 -20.18 -0.07 19.35
CA GLN A 319 -19.32 0.32 18.23
C GLN A 319 -18.18 1.24 18.68
N LEU A 320 -18.49 2.24 19.52
CA LEU A 320 -17.50 3.17 20.02
C LEU A 320 -16.52 2.52 21.02
N GLU A 321 -16.98 1.57 21.82
CA GLU A 321 -16.13 0.80 22.75
C GLU A 321 -15.21 -0.17 22.01
N ALA A 322 -15.70 -0.78 20.92
CA ALA A 322 -14.90 -1.60 20.01
C ALA A 322 -13.86 -0.77 19.23
N GLY A 323 -14.23 0.47 18.88
CA GLY A 323 -13.43 1.39 18.09
C GLY A 323 -13.98 1.54 16.67
N VAL A 324 -14.16 2.78 16.23
CA VAL A 324 -14.61 3.13 14.88
C VAL A 324 -13.48 3.78 14.10
N ASN A 325 -13.26 3.35 12.85
CA ASN A 325 -12.32 4.02 11.97
C ASN A 325 -12.91 5.37 11.49
N LEU A 326 -12.22 6.47 11.76
CA LEU A 326 -12.66 7.84 11.45
C LEU A 326 -12.54 8.18 9.96
#